data_AF-A0A957YRS4-F1
#
_entry.id   AF-A0A957YRS4-F1
#
_cell.length_a   1.000
_cell.length_b   1.000
_cell.length_c   1.000
_cell.angle_alpha   90.00
_cell.angle_beta   90.00
_cell.angle_gamma   90.00
#
_symmetry.space_group_name_H-M   'P 1'
#
loop_
_entity.id
_entity.type
_entity.pdbx_description
1 polymer ?
#
loop_
_entity_poly.entity_id
_entity_poly.type
_entity_poly.pdbx_seq_one_letter_code
_entity_poly.pdbx_strand_id
1 'polypeptide(L)'
;LNGEGLRARSTWKWAILAAVFLGFAAFVKVVIAFFVGAAAISLVLFTLGRDFWKSKQVWTMAVIMVAPALLFYVVFNHGRSTEYFFSWTVALMKLVTSTDFYTKWLAFLGTLFGLTILFFSIAGALIAPSRMRWLLVSLWIGYVLYGLTLPFQMYTHSYYHIQLIPIIVLGLAVALNPLVEYISGIGGVGRAGFVALVVVVISYQAYAARSVLVAESFRHEPAFWNQVGEAFPADAKVIALTQDYGYRLMLYGWRKVDLWPLATELSATRNPDKDNAAQFDELTAGKDYFLVTAFGQLDKQPGLKKILDTYPIAIEGDGYILYDLNP
;
A
#
# COMPACT_ATOMS: atom_id res chain seq x y z
N LEU A 1 34.52 26.68 4.71
CA LEU A 1 34.25 27.13 3.32
C LEU A 1 33.00 28.01 3.37
N ASN A 2 33.19 29.29 3.07
CA ASN A 2 32.28 30.39 3.36
C ASN A 2 30.93 30.27 2.64
N GLY A 3 29.86 30.62 3.35
CA GLY A 3 28.45 30.50 2.94
C GLY A 3 27.96 31.53 1.92
N GLU A 4 28.79 31.98 0.98
CA GLU A 4 28.40 32.96 -0.05
C GLU A 4 28.17 32.35 -1.45
N GLY A 5 28.40 31.05 -1.64
CA GLY A 5 28.33 30.39 -2.96
C GLY A 5 26.98 29.81 -3.40
N LEU A 6 25.91 29.90 -2.58
CA LEU A 6 24.62 29.25 -2.86
C LEU A 6 23.45 30.21 -3.06
N ARG A 7 23.67 31.45 -3.49
CA ARG A 7 22.63 32.20 -4.23
C ARG A 7 22.55 31.65 -5.65
N ALA A 8 22.23 30.36 -5.78
CA ALA A 8 21.83 29.79 -7.05
C ALA A 8 20.66 30.63 -7.59
N ARG A 9 20.80 31.20 -8.80
CA ARG A 9 19.71 31.92 -9.46
C ARG A 9 18.43 31.11 -9.28
N SER A 10 17.40 31.74 -8.71
CA SER A 10 16.05 31.18 -8.68
C SER A 10 15.62 30.91 -10.12
N THR A 11 15.80 29.68 -10.56
CA THR A 11 15.39 29.23 -11.89
C THR A 11 13.97 28.71 -11.76
N TRP A 12 13.01 29.54 -12.15
CA TRP A 12 11.59 29.20 -12.21
C TRP A 12 11.31 27.87 -12.91
N LYS A 13 12.11 27.52 -13.93
CA LYS A 13 12.07 26.22 -14.62
C LYS A 13 12.08 25.04 -13.65
N TRP A 14 13.07 24.95 -12.75
CA TRP A 14 13.21 23.82 -11.84
C TRP A 14 12.13 23.81 -10.75
N ALA A 15 11.68 24.98 -10.30
CA ALA A 15 10.57 25.09 -9.35
C ALA A 15 9.26 24.59 -9.95
N ILE A 16 8.93 25.00 -11.18
CA ILE A 16 7.73 24.55 -11.88
C ILE A 16 7.80 23.04 -12.13
N LEU A 17 8.93 22.53 -12.63
CA LEU A 17 9.11 21.09 -12.87
C LEU A 17 8.95 20.30 -11.57
N ALA A 18 9.62 20.72 -10.49
CA ALA A 18 9.47 20.07 -9.19
C ALA A 18 8.00 20.09 -8.72
N ALA A 19 7.33 21.24 -8.80
CA ALA A 19 5.94 21.34 -8.37
C ALA A 19 4.99 20.48 -9.19
N VAL A 20 5.18 20.41 -10.51
CA VAL A 20 4.39 19.56 -11.40
C VAL A 20 4.62 18.09 -11.09
N PHE A 21 5.87 17.62 -10.94
CA PHE A 21 6.13 16.22 -10.65
C PHE A 21 5.63 15.80 -9.25
N LEU A 22 5.85 16.63 -8.23
CA LEU A 22 5.37 16.34 -6.88
C LEU A 22 3.83 16.44 -6.80
N GLY A 23 3.23 17.40 -7.50
CA GLY A 23 1.78 17.55 -7.61
C GLY A 23 1.12 16.40 -8.37
N PHE A 24 1.73 15.95 -9.46
CA PHE A 24 1.26 14.77 -10.20
C PHE A 24 1.35 13.50 -9.36
N ALA A 25 2.43 13.30 -8.60
CA ALA A 25 2.55 12.19 -7.68
C ALA A 25 1.41 12.21 -6.63
N ALA A 26 1.16 13.36 -6.00
CA ALA A 26 0.08 13.53 -5.03
C ALA A 26 -1.31 13.36 -5.65
N PHE A 27 -1.50 13.79 -6.90
CA PHE A 27 -2.75 13.59 -7.65
C PHE A 27 -3.02 12.12 -7.96
N VAL A 28 -2.01 11.37 -8.41
CA VAL A 28 -2.15 9.92 -8.70
C VAL A 28 -2.40 9.13 -7.43
N LYS A 29 -1.70 9.46 -6.35
CA LYS A 29 -1.82 8.76 -5.07
C LYS A 29 -1.67 9.74 -3.91
N VAL A 30 -2.79 10.23 -3.38
CA VAL A 30 -2.82 11.26 -2.33
C VAL A 30 -1.94 10.96 -1.12
N VAL A 31 -1.78 9.69 -0.73
CA VAL A 31 -0.94 9.32 0.42
C VAL A 31 0.56 9.60 0.22
N ILE A 32 1.05 9.75 -1.02
CA ILE A 32 2.44 10.16 -1.24
C ILE A 32 2.68 11.60 -0.76
N ALA A 33 1.63 12.41 -0.56
CA ALA A 33 1.70 13.77 -0.07
C ALA A 33 2.42 13.87 1.28
N PHE A 34 2.35 12.84 2.14
CA PHE A 34 3.12 12.81 3.39
C PHE A 34 4.63 12.86 3.13
N PHE A 35 5.12 12.15 2.12
CA PHE A 35 6.54 12.10 1.76
C PHE A 35 6.96 13.35 1.01
N VAL A 36 6.29 13.65 -0.10
CA VAL A 36 6.67 14.79 -0.96
C VAL A 36 6.43 16.13 -0.29
N GLY A 37 5.38 16.23 0.55
CA GLY A 37 5.08 17.40 1.34
C GLY A 37 6.12 17.63 2.42
N ALA A 38 6.46 16.62 3.21
CA ALA A 38 7.52 16.73 4.23
C ALA A 38 8.87 17.11 3.60
N ALA A 39 9.24 16.49 2.48
CA ALA A 39 10.47 16.81 1.74
C ALA A 39 10.47 18.24 1.19
N ALA A 40 9.38 18.68 0.56
CA ALA A 40 9.27 20.03 0.01
C ALA A 40 9.33 21.09 1.12
N ILE A 41 8.57 20.90 2.21
CA ILE A 41 8.57 21.81 3.36
C ILE A 41 9.97 21.89 3.96
N SER A 42 10.60 20.74 4.22
CA SER A 42 11.94 20.69 4.81
C SER A 42 12.99 21.40 3.95
N LEU A 43 12.99 21.16 2.63
CA LEU A 43 13.95 21.80 1.73
C LEU A 43 13.70 23.29 1.53
N VAL A 44 12.44 23.73 1.52
CA VAL A 44 12.09 25.16 1.46
C VAL A 44 12.56 25.87 2.73
N LEU A 45 12.28 25.30 3.91
CA LEU A 45 12.74 25.86 5.18
C LEU A 45 14.26 25.82 5.31
N PHE A 46 14.92 24.76 4.83
CA PHE A 46 16.38 24.68 4.80
C PHE A 46 17.00 25.77 3.91
N THR A 47 16.40 26.04 2.76
CA THR A 47 16.97 26.96 1.75
C THR A 47 16.66 28.41 2.05
N LEU A 48 15.43 28.72 2.47
CA LEU A 48 14.94 30.09 2.63
C LEU A 48 14.75 30.49 4.10
N GLY A 49 14.84 29.53 5.04
CA GLY A 49 14.63 29.79 6.46
C GLY A 49 13.29 30.48 6.70
N ARG A 50 13.33 31.56 7.48
CA ARG A 50 12.17 32.39 7.79
C ARG A 50 11.70 33.25 6.63
N ASP A 51 12.41 33.37 5.52
CA ASP A 51 12.01 34.21 4.38
C ASP A 51 11.14 33.46 3.36
N PHE A 52 10.83 32.17 3.59
CA PHE A 52 10.05 31.35 2.65
C PHE A 52 8.70 31.96 2.28
N TRP A 53 8.00 32.57 3.24
CA TRP A 53 6.67 33.19 3.06
C TRP A 53 6.69 34.40 2.13
N LYS A 54 7.85 35.04 1.94
CA LYS A 54 8.02 36.15 0.99
C LYS A 54 8.22 35.67 -0.44
N SER A 55 8.50 34.37 -0.64
CA SER A 55 8.84 33.82 -1.96
C SER A 55 7.59 33.50 -2.78
N LYS A 56 7.34 34.29 -3.82
CA LYS A 56 6.32 33.99 -4.84
C LYS A 56 6.51 32.61 -5.48
N GLN A 57 7.76 32.17 -5.61
CA GLN A 57 8.11 30.87 -6.17
C GLN A 57 7.60 29.73 -5.28
N VAL A 58 7.76 29.84 -3.95
CA VAL A 58 7.27 28.84 -2.98
C VAL A 58 5.75 28.71 -3.05
N TRP A 59 5.02 29.83 -3.04
CA TRP A 59 3.56 29.81 -3.12
C TRP A 59 3.06 29.28 -4.46
N THR A 60 3.73 29.62 -5.56
CA THR A 60 3.41 29.05 -6.89
C THR A 60 3.60 27.54 -6.89
N MET A 61 4.71 27.05 -6.33
CA MET A 61 4.96 25.61 -6.19
C MET A 61 3.87 24.94 -5.33
N ALA A 62 3.52 25.54 -4.18
CA ALA A 62 2.50 25.00 -3.29
C ALA A 62 1.13 24.88 -3.98
N VAL A 63 0.71 25.90 -4.73
CA VAL A 63 -0.55 25.86 -5.51
C VAL A 63 -0.50 24.74 -6.54
N ILE A 64 0.57 24.63 -7.35
CA ILE A 64 0.69 23.59 -8.37
C ILE A 64 0.73 22.19 -7.74
N MET A 65 1.38 22.03 -6.59
CA MET A 65 1.49 20.74 -5.89
C MET A 65 0.17 20.28 -5.28
N VAL A 66 -0.63 21.21 -4.74
CA VAL A 66 -1.83 20.88 -3.96
C VAL A 66 -3.11 20.91 -4.80
N ALA A 67 -3.25 21.89 -5.69
CA ALA A 67 -4.52 22.15 -6.37
C ALA A 67 -5.07 20.95 -7.16
N PRO A 68 -4.27 20.19 -7.94
CA PRO A 68 -4.81 19.05 -8.70
C PRO A 68 -5.41 17.96 -7.79
N ALA A 69 -4.69 17.59 -6.73
CA ALA A 69 -5.16 16.58 -5.78
C ALA A 69 -6.37 17.08 -4.99
N LEU A 70 -6.36 18.34 -4.53
CA LEU A 70 -7.47 18.93 -3.79
C LEU A 70 -8.75 18.97 -4.63
N LEU A 71 -8.66 19.47 -5.87
CA LEU A 71 -9.81 19.50 -6.77
C LEU A 71 -10.37 18.11 -7.01
N PHE A 72 -9.52 17.13 -7.29
CA PHE A 72 -9.98 15.78 -7.56
C PHE A 72 -10.59 15.07 -6.35
N TYR A 73 -9.84 14.99 -5.24
CA TYR A 73 -10.24 14.19 -4.08
C TYR A 73 -11.28 14.91 -3.21
N VAL A 74 -11.18 16.23 -3.04
CA VAL A 74 -12.02 16.99 -2.11
C VAL A 74 -13.21 17.63 -2.82
N VAL A 75 -13.05 18.17 -4.04
CA VAL A 75 -14.16 18.84 -4.74
C VAL A 75 -14.98 17.84 -5.55
N PHE A 76 -14.34 17.11 -6.48
CA PHE A 76 -15.06 16.25 -7.43
C PHE A 76 -15.39 14.86 -6.88
N ASN A 77 -14.68 14.37 -5.85
CA ASN A 77 -14.87 13.03 -5.28
C ASN A 77 -15.10 13.03 -3.76
N HIS A 78 -15.70 14.10 -3.22
CA HIS A 78 -15.83 14.30 -1.77
C HIS A 78 -16.45 13.10 -1.04
N GLY A 79 -17.55 12.52 -1.53
CA GLY A 79 -18.22 11.40 -0.86
C GLY A 79 -17.30 10.19 -0.66
N ARG A 80 -16.65 9.74 -1.73
CA ARG A 80 -15.75 8.58 -1.72
C ARG A 80 -14.48 8.83 -0.90
N SER A 81 -13.90 10.03 -0.99
CA SER A 81 -12.69 10.38 -0.23
C SER A 81 -12.96 10.52 1.26
N THR A 82 -14.10 11.13 1.62
CA THR A 82 -14.54 11.28 3.01
C THR A 82 -14.79 9.91 3.64
N GLU A 83 -15.59 9.07 2.97
CA GLU A 83 -15.83 7.70 3.44
C GLU A 83 -14.53 6.94 3.64
N TYR A 84 -13.63 6.97 2.65
CA TYR A 84 -12.32 6.33 2.76
C TYR A 84 -11.54 6.81 3.98
N PHE A 85 -11.46 8.13 4.21
CA PHE A 85 -10.74 8.71 5.35
C PHE A 85 -11.37 8.27 6.68
N PHE A 86 -12.70 8.32 6.82
CA PHE A 86 -13.35 7.90 8.05
C PHE A 86 -13.17 6.40 8.31
N SER A 87 -13.35 5.56 7.29
CA SER A 87 -13.26 4.12 7.42
C SER A 87 -11.83 3.62 7.71
N TRP A 88 -10.82 4.26 7.11
CA TRP A 88 -9.43 3.76 7.17
C TRP A 88 -8.52 4.54 8.11
N THR A 89 -8.87 5.77 8.45
CA THR A 89 -8.12 6.58 9.42
C THR A 89 -8.92 6.67 10.71
N VAL A 90 -10.05 7.38 10.72
CA VAL A 90 -10.76 7.74 11.96
C VAL A 90 -11.22 6.50 12.75
N ALA A 91 -11.88 5.55 12.09
CA ALA A 91 -12.35 4.33 12.73
C ALA A 91 -11.23 3.46 13.32
N LEU A 92 -10.00 3.63 12.84
CA LEU A 92 -8.84 2.82 13.21
C LEU A 92 -7.82 3.59 14.08
N MET A 93 -8.11 4.85 14.43
CA MET A 93 -7.20 5.71 15.23
C MET A 93 -6.82 5.09 16.58
N LYS A 94 -7.70 4.28 17.18
CA LYS A 94 -7.40 3.59 18.45
C LYS A 94 -6.18 2.67 18.34
N LEU A 95 -5.91 2.09 17.17
CA LEU A 95 -4.72 1.24 16.96
C LEU A 95 -3.43 2.02 17.24
N VAL A 96 -3.37 3.29 16.85
CA VAL A 96 -2.18 4.15 17.04
C VAL A 96 -1.85 4.37 18.51
N THR A 97 -2.84 4.26 19.41
CA THR A 97 -2.63 4.38 20.85
C THR A 97 -2.12 3.10 21.52
N SER A 98 -2.18 1.97 20.80
CA SER A 98 -1.73 0.67 21.31
C SER A 98 -0.23 0.48 21.08
N THR A 99 0.47 -0.07 22.06
CA THR A 99 1.87 -0.49 21.90
C THR A 99 2.02 -1.64 20.92
N ASP A 100 1.02 -2.52 20.85
CA ASP A 100 0.98 -3.68 19.94
C ASP A 100 1.01 -3.26 18.45
N PHE A 101 0.45 -2.10 18.12
CA PHE A 101 0.53 -1.56 16.78
C PHE A 101 1.99 -1.30 16.35
N TYR A 102 2.79 -0.65 17.21
CA TYR A 102 4.16 -0.31 16.88
C TYR A 102 5.06 -1.56 16.82
N THR A 103 4.83 -2.55 17.69
CA THR A 103 5.58 -3.80 17.65
C THR A 103 5.26 -4.60 16.39
N LYS A 104 3.98 -4.72 16.02
CA LYS A 104 3.56 -5.36 14.76
C LYS A 104 4.09 -4.64 13.54
N TRP A 105 4.04 -3.30 13.53
CA TRP A 105 4.57 -2.50 12.43
C TRP A 105 6.08 -2.70 12.27
N LEU A 106 6.85 -2.61 13.36
CA LEU A 106 8.30 -2.82 13.32
C LEU A 106 8.65 -4.26 12.92
N ALA A 107 7.96 -5.26 13.46
CA ALA A 107 8.14 -6.66 13.12
C ALA A 107 7.88 -6.89 11.62
N PHE A 108 6.80 -6.31 11.07
CA PHE A 108 6.48 -6.39 9.65
C PHE A 108 7.54 -5.70 8.78
N LEU A 109 8.08 -4.54 9.19
CA LEU A 109 9.23 -3.95 8.48
C LEU A 109 10.46 -4.85 8.53
N GLY A 110 10.65 -5.56 9.64
CA GLY A 110 11.69 -6.57 9.78
C GLY A 110 11.55 -7.70 8.76
N THR A 111 10.33 -8.18 8.49
CA THR A 111 10.11 -9.23 7.48
C THR A 111 10.29 -8.72 6.05
N LEU A 112 9.96 -7.45 5.77
CA LEU A 112 10.06 -6.87 4.44
C LEU A 112 11.48 -6.46 4.05
N PHE A 113 12.21 -5.80 4.95
CA PHE A 113 13.49 -5.16 4.63
C PHE A 113 14.67 -5.69 5.45
N GLY A 114 14.41 -6.38 6.57
CA GLY A 114 15.41 -6.67 7.58
C GLY A 114 15.71 -5.45 8.45
N LEU A 115 15.61 -5.61 9.78
CA LEU A 115 15.78 -4.50 10.73
C LEU A 115 17.17 -3.86 10.65
N THR A 116 18.22 -4.66 10.42
CA THR A 116 19.59 -4.14 10.26
C THR A 116 19.69 -3.16 9.10
N ILE A 117 19.14 -3.50 7.94
CA ILE A 117 19.13 -2.63 6.76
C ILE A 117 18.35 -1.35 7.05
N LEU A 118 17.20 -1.47 7.71
CA LEU A 118 16.37 -0.34 8.10
C LEU A 118 17.13 0.65 9.00
N PHE A 119 17.75 0.15 10.07
CA PHE A 119 18.49 1.01 11.01
C PHE A 119 19.78 1.58 10.40
N PHE A 120 20.47 0.85 9.52
CA PHE A 120 21.61 1.39 8.77
C PHE A 120 21.18 2.52 7.84
N SER A 121 20.03 2.42 7.19
CA SER A 121 19.48 3.52 6.40
C SER A 121 19.18 4.75 7.26
N ILE A 122 18.55 4.57 8.42
CA ILE A 122 18.27 5.67 9.36
C ILE A 122 19.58 6.31 9.83
N ALA A 123 20.58 5.50 10.20
CA ALA A 123 21.91 6.01 10.57
C ALA A 123 22.52 6.83 9.42
N GLY A 124 22.45 6.34 8.18
CA GLY A 124 22.85 7.05 6.98
C GLY A 124 22.13 8.38 6.80
N ALA A 125 20.81 8.41 7.01
CA ALA A 125 20.03 9.63 6.97
C ALA A 125 20.51 10.67 7.99
N LEU A 126 20.87 10.23 9.21
CA LEU A 126 21.34 11.12 10.29
C LEU A 126 22.75 11.66 10.06
N ILE A 127 23.66 10.88 9.49
CA ILE A 127 25.06 11.30 9.24
C ILE A 127 25.25 12.03 7.90
N ALA A 128 24.25 12.00 7.02
CA ALA A 128 24.33 12.62 5.70
C ALA A 128 24.73 14.11 5.76
N PRO A 129 25.32 14.67 4.69
CA PRO A 129 25.55 16.10 4.57
C PRO A 129 24.27 16.91 4.78
N SER A 130 24.37 18.08 5.39
CA SER A 130 23.23 18.85 5.94
C SER A 130 21.98 18.87 5.05
N ARG A 131 22.10 19.30 3.78
CA ARG A 131 20.96 19.36 2.85
C ARG A 131 20.31 18.00 2.60
N MET A 132 21.12 16.95 2.43
CA MET A 132 20.64 15.58 2.20
C MET A 132 20.03 14.98 3.48
N ARG A 133 20.60 15.27 4.64
CA ARG A 133 20.06 14.89 5.95
C ARG A 133 18.65 15.41 6.14
N TRP A 134 18.42 16.71 5.89
CA TRP A 134 17.09 17.31 5.98
C TRP A 134 16.09 16.63 5.04
N LEU A 135 16.49 16.36 3.79
CA LEU A 135 15.67 15.59 2.85
C LEU A 135 15.33 14.20 3.41
N LEU A 136 16.32 13.39 3.79
CA LEU A 136 16.10 12.01 4.22
C LEU A 136 15.31 11.91 5.53
N VAL A 137 15.64 12.74 6.52
CA VAL A 137 14.90 12.79 7.79
C VAL A 137 13.45 13.19 7.54
N SER A 138 13.19 14.18 6.67
CA SER A 138 11.82 14.56 6.35
C SER A 138 11.03 13.48 5.62
N LEU A 139 11.68 12.66 4.76
CA LEU A 139 11.05 11.50 4.13
C LEU A 139 10.69 10.41 5.14
N TRP A 140 11.56 10.16 6.13
CA TRP A 140 11.25 9.27 7.26
C TRP A 140 10.09 9.79 8.11
N ILE A 141 10.06 11.10 8.40
CA ILE A 141 8.94 11.74 9.09
C ILE A 141 7.65 11.57 8.29
N GLY A 142 7.70 11.80 6.97
CA GLY A 142 6.57 11.58 6.07
C GLY A 142 6.06 10.15 6.11
N TYR A 143 6.96 9.16 6.11
CA TYR A 143 6.61 7.75 6.26
C TYR A 143 5.91 7.46 7.60
N VAL A 144 6.41 8.01 8.71
CA VAL A 144 5.80 7.84 10.02
C VAL A 144 4.39 8.45 10.03
N LEU A 145 4.23 9.70 9.58
CA LEU A 145 2.92 10.37 9.53
C LEU A 145 1.91 9.62 8.64
N TYR A 146 2.37 9.09 7.52
CA TYR A 146 1.58 8.23 6.65
C TYR A 146 1.11 6.97 7.37
N GLY A 147 1.99 6.28 8.09
CA GLY A 147 1.62 5.07 8.82
C GLY A 147 0.70 5.32 10.01
N LEU A 148 0.82 6.48 10.68
CA LEU A 148 -0.12 6.91 11.71
C LEU A 148 -1.52 7.23 11.13
N THR A 149 -1.62 7.54 9.84
CA THR A 149 -2.89 7.82 9.16
C THR A 149 -3.59 6.54 8.68
N LEU A 150 -2.84 5.49 8.36
CA LEU A 150 -3.35 4.20 7.86
C LEU A 150 -2.79 3.03 8.68
N PRO A 151 -3.10 2.98 9.99
CA PRO A 151 -2.41 2.11 10.94
C PRO A 151 -2.59 0.62 10.64
N PHE A 152 -3.79 0.20 10.25
CA PHE A 152 -4.05 -1.22 9.96
C PHE A 152 -3.20 -1.72 8.80
N GLN A 153 -3.06 -0.93 7.74
CA GLN A 153 -2.31 -1.29 6.54
C GLN A 153 -0.81 -1.41 6.81
N MET A 154 -0.28 -0.65 7.77
CA MET A 154 1.14 -0.65 8.08
C MET A 154 1.70 -1.99 8.55
N TYR A 155 0.88 -2.88 9.13
CA TYR A 155 1.33 -4.21 9.56
C TYR A 155 0.65 -5.37 8.82
N THR A 156 -0.20 -5.08 7.83
CA THR A 156 -0.97 -6.10 7.10
C THR A 156 -0.72 -6.10 5.59
N HIS A 157 -0.28 -4.98 5.00
CA HIS A 157 -0.14 -4.85 3.55
C HIS A 157 1.27 -4.40 3.15
N SER A 158 2.02 -5.31 2.53
CA SER A 158 3.41 -5.05 2.12
C SER A 158 3.57 -3.89 1.12
N TYR A 159 2.61 -3.71 0.21
CA TYR A 159 2.68 -2.68 -0.83
C TYR A 159 2.53 -1.24 -0.30
N TYR A 160 2.05 -1.06 0.94
CA TYR A 160 2.06 0.25 1.59
C TYR A 160 3.48 0.71 1.97
N HIS A 161 4.49 -0.15 1.83
CA HIS A 161 5.88 0.15 2.18
C HIS A 161 6.81 0.32 0.97
N ILE A 162 6.33 0.17 -0.27
CA ILE A 162 7.16 0.27 -1.48
C ILE A 162 7.89 1.62 -1.55
N GLN A 163 7.29 2.68 -1.03
CA GLN A 163 7.84 4.04 -1.00
C GLN A 163 9.08 4.13 -0.09
N LEU A 164 9.26 3.20 0.85
CA LEU A 164 10.47 3.14 1.67
C LEU A 164 11.70 2.67 0.91
N ILE A 165 11.55 1.88 -0.16
CA ILE A 165 12.68 1.32 -0.93
C ILE A 165 13.69 2.43 -1.32
N PRO A 166 13.29 3.51 -2.03
CA PRO A 166 14.25 4.56 -2.38
C PRO A 166 14.82 5.30 -1.16
N ILE A 167 14.05 5.45 -0.08
CA ILE A 167 14.50 6.12 1.16
C ILE A 167 15.59 5.27 1.85
N ILE A 168 15.34 3.96 1.92
CA ILE A 168 16.27 2.98 2.46
C ILE A 168 17.56 3.01 1.67
N VAL A 169 17.48 2.89 0.35
CA VAL A 169 18.63 2.88 -0.56
C VAL A 169 19.46 4.16 -0.44
N LEU A 170 18.84 5.34 -0.38
CA LEU A 170 19.56 6.60 -0.23
C LEU A 170 20.27 6.71 1.13
N GLY A 171 19.62 6.25 2.22
CA GLY A 171 20.27 6.20 3.53
C GLY A 171 21.43 5.21 3.55
N LEU A 172 21.25 4.01 3.00
CA LEU A 172 22.32 3.01 2.88
C LEU A 172 23.50 3.52 2.07
N ALA A 173 23.26 4.23 0.96
CA ALA A 173 24.33 4.80 0.14
C ALA A 173 25.25 5.72 0.96
N VAL A 174 24.68 6.53 1.85
CA VAL A 174 25.47 7.36 2.78
C VAL A 174 26.19 6.50 3.82
N ALA A 175 25.49 5.57 4.46
CA ALA A 175 26.05 4.74 5.52
C ALA A 175 27.20 3.84 5.04
N LEU A 176 27.11 3.33 3.81
CA LEU A 176 28.09 2.44 3.20
C LEU A 176 29.17 3.18 2.40
N ASN A 177 29.08 4.51 2.26
CA ASN A 177 30.06 5.28 1.49
C ASN A 177 31.52 5.06 1.95
N PRO A 178 31.86 5.01 3.25
CA PRO A 178 33.23 4.75 3.68
C PRO A 178 33.77 3.38 3.23
N LEU A 179 32.91 2.36 3.21
CA LEU A 179 33.27 1.03 2.71
C LEU A 179 33.54 1.08 1.20
N VAL A 180 32.69 1.77 0.44
CA VAL A 180 32.86 1.94 -1.01
C VAL A 180 34.14 2.71 -1.32
N GLU A 181 34.43 3.78 -0.59
CA GLU A 181 35.67 4.55 -0.71
C GLU A 181 36.90 3.68 -0.42
N TYR A 182 36.87 2.90 0.65
CA TYR A 182 37.94 1.96 0.98
C TYR A 182 38.19 0.95 -0.15
N ILE A 183 37.14 0.33 -0.67
CA ILE A 183 37.24 -0.66 -1.76
C ILE A 183 37.69 -0.01 -3.09
N SER A 184 37.40 1.26 -3.30
CA SER A 184 37.90 1.98 -4.47
C SER A 184 39.42 2.19 -4.44
N GLY A 185 40.02 2.19 -3.24
CA GLY A 185 41.46 2.36 -3.02
C GLY A 185 42.28 1.08 -2.99
N ILE A 186 41.67 -0.11 -2.93
CA ILE A 186 42.40 -1.39 -2.95
C ILE A 186 42.73 -1.86 -4.38
N GLY A 187 43.70 -2.77 -4.51
CA GLY A 187 44.13 -3.32 -5.80
C GLY A 187 43.01 -4.01 -6.59
N GLY A 188 43.19 -4.09 -7.92
CA GLY A 188 42.15 -4.53 -8.87
C GLY A 188 41.52 -5.89 -8.55
N VAL A 189 42.30 -6.85 -8.04
CA VAL A 189 41.80 -8.17 -7.65
C VAL A 189 40.81 -8.08 -6.49
N GLY A 190 41.12 -7.31 -5.44
CA GLY A 190 40.24 -7.15 -4.28
C GLY A 190 38.95 -6.41 -4.64
N ARG A 191 39.05 -5.36 -5.46
CA ARG A 191 37.89 -4.64 -5.98
C ARG A 191 37.00 -5.54 -6.85
N ALA A 192 37.58 -6.33 -7.75
CA ALA A 192 36.83 -7.27 -8.57
C ALA A 192 36.14 -8.35 -7.72
N GLY A 193 36.83 -8.87 -6.71
CA GLY A 193 36.25 -9.83 -5.75
C GLY A 193 35.06 -9.25 -4.99
N PHE A 194 35.15 -8.00 -4.52
CA PHE A 194 34.02 -7.34 -3.86
C PHE A 194 32.82 -7.13 -4.80
N VAL A 195 33.06 -6.67 -6.03
CA VAL A 195 32.00 -6.50 -7.03
C VAL A 195 31.33 -7.85 -7.34
N ALA A 196 32.12 -8.91 -7.52
CA ALA A 196 31.59 -10.25 -7.73
C ALA A 196 30.72 -10.72 -6.55
N LEU A 197 31.15 -10.46 -5.31
CA LEU A 197 30.36 -10.76 -4.12
C LEU A 197 29.01 -10.02 -4.11
N VAL A 198 29.01 -8.72 -4.41
CA VAL A 198 27.76 -7.93 -4.51
C VAL A 198 26.83 -8.51 -5.56
N VAL A 199 27.36 -8.85 -6.75
CA VAL A 199 26.58 -9.46 -7.83
C VAL A 199 26.00 -10.81 -7.40
N VAL A 200 26.77 -11.64 -6.71
CA VAL A 200 26.30 -12.94 -6.19
C VAL A 200 25.17 -12.75 -5.18
N VAL A 201 25.30 -11.81 -4.24
CA VAL A 201 24.25 -11.52 -3.24
C VAL A 201 22.96 -11.07 -3.93
N ILE A 202 23.03 -10.13 -4.87
CA ILE A 202 21.86 -9.65 -5.62
C ILE A 202 21.23 -10.79 -6.44
N SER A 203 22.06 -11.58 -7.12
CA SER A 203 21.61 -12.68 -7.97
C SER A 203 20.92 -13.77 -7.15
N TYR A 204 21.44 -14.09 -5.96
CA TYR A 204 20.82 -15.04 -5.05
C TYR A 204 19.41 -14.57 -4.61
N GLN A 205 19.27 -13.31 -4.19
CA GLN A 205 17.97 -12.77 -3.78
C GLN A 205 16.97 -12.74 -4.95
N ALA A 206 17.43 -12.37 -6.15
CA ALA A 206 16.60 -12.41 -7.36
C ALA A 206 16.17 -13.84 -7.71
N TYR A 207 17.07 -14.82 -7.59
CA TYR A 207 16.77 -16.22 -7.83
C TYR A 207 15.78 -16.79 -6.81
N ALA A 208 15.93 -16.44 -5.53
CA ALA A 208 15.00 -16.84 -4.47
C ALA A 208 13.59 -16.29 -4.74
N ALA A 209 13.47 -14.99 -5.05
CA ALA A 209 12.20 -14.37 -5.41
C ALA A 209 11.56 -15.02 -6.65
N ARG A 210 12.35 -15.26 -7.70
CA ARG A 210 11.89 -16.00 -8.90
C ARG A 210 11.38 -17.39 -8.53
N SER A 211 12.10 -18.11 -7.67
CA SER A 211 11.75 -19.50 -7.33
C SER A 211 10.40 -19.59 -6.62
N VAL A 212 10.10 -18.63 -5.72
CA VAL A 212 8.77 -18.51 -5.11
C VAL A 212 7.70 -18.25 -6.17
N LEU A 213 7.91 -17.32 -7.08
CA LEU A 213 6.94 -16.97 -8.13
C LEU A 213 6.67 -18.11 -9.12
N VAL A 214 7.67 -18.96 -9.40
CA VAL A 214 7.55 -20.09 -10.33
C VAL A 214 6.99 -21.34 -9.65
N ALA A 215 7.07 -21.43 -8.31
CA ALA A 215 6.57 -22.58 -7.55
C ALA A 215 5.04 -22.70 -7.58
N GLU A 216 4.32 -21.58 -7.74
CA GLU A 216 2.86 -21.57 -7.84
C GLU A 216 2.41 -21.54 -9.31
N SER A 217 1.37 -22.32 -9.64
CA SER A 217 0.82 -22.39 -11.00
C SER A 217 -0.71 -22.22 -10.98
N PHE A 218 -1.15 -21.06 -11.46
CA PHE A 218 -2.56 -20.68 -11.58
C PHE A 218 -3.17 -21.04 -12.95
N ARG A 219 -2.50 -21.88 -13.75
CA ARG A 219 -2.97 -22.24 -15.12
C ARG A 219 -4.30 -23.00 -15.13
N HIS A 220 -4.70 -23.60 -14.02
CA HIS A 220 -5.95 -24.32 -13.87
C HIS A 220 -7.15 -23.41 -13.58
N GLU A 221 -6.89 -22.18 -13.09
CA GLU A 221 -7.92 -21.23 -12.67
C GLU A 221 -8.92 -20.85 -13.78
N PRO A 222 -8.51 -20.56 -15.04
CA PRO A 222 -9.46 -20.12 -16.05
C PRO A 222 -10.59 -21.13 -16.31
N ALA A 223 -10.25 -22.42 -16.38
CA ALA A 223 -11.24 -23.47 -16.63
C ALA A 223 -12.25 -23.58 -15.47
N PHE A 224 -11.75 -23.55 -14.23
CA PHE A 224 -12.60 -23.57 -13.04
C PHE A 224 -13.56 -22.36 -13.01
N TRP A 225 -13.05 -21.14 -13.19
CA TRP A 225 -13.88 -19.94 -13.12
C TRP A 225 -14.84 -19.79 -14.30
N ASN A 226 -14.51 -20.33 -15.48
CA ASN A 226 -15.45 -20.45 -16.60
C ASN A 226 -16.64 -21.33 -16.20
N GLN A 227 -16.37 -22.51 -15.62
CA GLN A 227 -17.41 -23.42 -15.16
C GLN A 227 -18.32 -22.78 -14.09
N VAL A 228 -17.74 -22.06 -13.11
CA VAL A 228 -18.52 -21.32 -12.11
C VAL A 228 -19.38 -20.25 -12.77
N GLY A 229 -18.85 -19.53 -13.77
CA GLY A 229 -19.60 -18.51 -14.50
C GLY A 229 -20.76 -19.06 -15.33
N GLU A 230 -20.63 -20.28 -15.86
CA GLU A 230 -21.68 -21.00 -16.60
C GLU A 230 -22.78 -21.58 -15.71
N ALA A 231 -22.54 -21.69 -14.40
CA ALA A 231 -23.50 -22.26 -13.45
C ALA A 231 -24.78 -21.43 -13.29
N PHE A 232 -24.78 -20.14 -13.62
CA PHE A 232 -25.97 -19.30 -13.48
C PHE A 232 -26.18 -18.36 -14.68
N PRO A 233 -27.44 -17.96 -14.93
CA PRO A 233 -27.76 -17.01 -16.00
C PRO A 233 -26.97 -15.71 -15.88
N ALA A 234 -26.60 -15.11 -17.02
CA ALA A 234 -25.79 -13.90 -17.04
C ALA A 234 -26.49 -12.67 -16.43
N ASP A 235 -27.82 -12.69 -16.39
CA ASP A 235 -28.68 -11.65 -15.81
C ASP A 235 -29.10 -11.93 -14.36
N ALA A 236 -28.71 -13.09 -13.80
CA ALA A 236 -29.00 -13.42 -12.41
C ALA A 236 -28.25 -12.50 -11.45
N LYS A 237 -28.94 -12.05 -10.40
CA LYS A 237 -28.39 -11.22 -9.33
C LYS A 237 -27.77 -12.13 -8.27
N VAL A 238 -26.47 -12.31 -8.36
CA VAL A 238 -25.72 -13.20 -7.45
C VAL A 238 -24.95 -12.39 -6.42
N ILE A 239 -25.03 -12.83 -5.16
CA ILE A 239 -24.10 -12.46 -4.10
C ILE A 239 -23.17 -13.64 -3.81
N ALA A 240 -21.90 -13.38 -3.57
CA ALA A 240 -20.89 -14.44 -3.47
C ALA A 240 -19.96 -14.30 -2.27
N LEU A 241 -19.75 -15.43 -1.58
CA LEU A 241 -18.60 -15.65 -0.71
C LEU A 241 -17.47 -16.31 -1.52
N THR A 242 -16.60 -15.46 -2.07
CA THR A 242 -15.62 -15.88 -3.08
C THR A 242 -14.24 -15.24 -2.84
N GLN A 243 -13.20 -15.83 -3.45
CA GLN A 243 -11.82 -15.37 -3.39
C GLN A 243 -11.64 -14.05 -4.16
N ASP A 244 -10.57 -13.32 -3.85
CA ASP A 244 -10.05 -12.19 -4.65
C ASP A 244 -11.09 -11.15 -5.07
N TYR A 245 -12.04 -10.83 -4.19
CA TYR A 245 -13.12 -9.86 -4.45
C TYR A 245 -13.94 -10.20 -5.71
N GLY A 246 -14.04 -11.48 -6.05
CA GLY A 246 -14.73 -11.95 -7.25
C GLY A 246 -14.03 -11.62 -8.57
N TYR A 247 -12.81 -11.07 -8.54
CA TYR A 247 -12.13 -10.63 -9.77
C TYR A 247 -11.80 -11.78 -10.72
N ARG A 248 -11.52 -12.98 -10.19
CA ARG A 248 -11.27 -14.16 -11.05
C ARG A 248 -12.53 -14.63 -11.76
N LEU A 249 -13.65 -14.66 -11.05
CA LEU A 249 -14.97 -14.93 -11.62
C LEU A 249 -15.37 -13.88 -12.66
N MET A 250 -15.07 -12.60 -12.39
CA MET A 250 -15.32 -11.51 -13.34
C MET A 250 -14.45 -11.62 -14.59
N LEU A 251 -13.16 -11.94 -14.43
CA LEU A 251 -12.21 -12.00 -15.53
C LEU A 251 -12.42 -13.23 -16.42
N TYR A 252 -12.51 -14.42 -15.82
CA TYR A 252 -12.58 -15.68 -16.55
C TYR A 252 -14.04 -16.10 -16.79
N GLY A 253 -14.84 -16.19 -15.72
CA GLY A 253 -16.25 -16.58 -15.83
C GLY A 253 -17.17 -15.53 -16.46
N TRP A 254 -16.67 -14.31 -16.71
CA TRP A 254 -17.46 -13.21 -17.25
C TRP A 254 -18.74 -12.94 -16.45
N ARG A 255 -18.65 -13.02 -15.11
CA ARG A 255 -19.75 -12.75 -14.18
C ARG A 255 -19.33 -11.74 -13.12
N LYS A 256 -20.12 -10.68 -12.98
CA LYS A 256 -19.99 -9.73 -11.87
C LYS A 256 -20.99 -10.13 -10.80
N VAL A 257 -20.51 -10.23 -9.56
CA VAL A 257 -21.31 -10.60 -8.39
C VAL A 257 -21.17 -9.54 -7.32
N ASP A 258 -22.18 -9.40 -6.48
CA ASP A 258 -22.02 -8.68 -5.22
C ASP A 258 -21.28 -9.56 -4.22
N LEU A 259 -20.59 -8.95 -3.27
CA LEU A 259 -19.67 -9.68 -2.38
C LEU A 259 -20.24 -9.80 -0.98
N TRP A 260 -20.30 -11.04 -0.50
CA TRP A 260 -20.46 -11.28 0.92
C TRP A 260 -19.15 -10.95 1.66
N PRO A 261 -19.19 -10.23 2.81
CA PRO A 261 -17.99 -9.88 3.55
C PRO A 261 -17.17 -11.10 4.03
N LEU A 262 -15.86 -11.05 3.85
CA LEU A 262 -14.94 -12.05 4.40
C LEU A 262 -14.78 -11.91 5.92
N ALA A 263 -14.55 -13.03 6.61
CA ALA A 263 -14.18 -13.03 8.01
C ALA A 263 -12.70 -12.64 8.16
N THR A 264 -12.46 -11.40 8.58
CA THR A 264 -11.13 -10.80 8.72
C THR A 264 -10.94 -10.13 10.09
N GLU A 265 -9.67 -9.96 10.51
CA GLU A 265 -9.35 -9.16 11.70
C GLU A 265 -9.91 -7.74 11.61
N LEU A 266 -9.93 -7.16 10.40
CA LEU A 266 -10.52 -5.86 10.15
C LEU A 266 -12.02 -5.85 10.42
N SER A 267 -12.76 -6.87 9.95
CA SER A 267 -14.20 -6.97 10.21
C SER A 267 -14.50 -7.13 11.69
N ALA A 268 -13.70 -7.91 12.42
CA ALA A 268 -13.82 -8.07 13.87
C ALA A 268 -13.51 -6.76 14.61
N THR A 269 -12.53 -6.00 14.11
CA THR A 269 -12.16 -4.69 14.68
C THR A 269 -13.26 -3.64 14.46
N ARG A 270 -13.95 -3.69 13.31
CA ARG A 270 -14.99 -2.71 12.95
C ARG A 270 -16.34 -3.01 13.59
N ASN A 271 -16.76 -4.28 13.61
CA ASN A 271 -18.09 -4.70 14.04
C ASN A 271 -18.00 -5.92 14.97
N PRO A 272 -17.66 -5.72 16.25
CA PRO A 272 -17.52 -6.82 17.22
C PRO A 272 -18.87 -7.52 17.52
N ASP A 273 -19.99 -6.80 17.45
CA ASP A 273 -21.33 -7.30 17.84
C ASP A 273 -22.23 -7.54 16.61
N LYS A 274 -21.73 -8.30 15.64
CA LYS A 274 -22.38 -8.45 14.32
C LYS A 274 -23.63 -9.35 14.39
N ASP A 275 -24.79 -8.80 14.02
CA ASP A 275 -26.00 -9.59 13.73
C ASP A 275 -25.93 -10.19 12.32
N ASN A 276 -25.75 -11.52 12.25
CA ASN A 276 -25.60 -12.22 10.98
C ASN A 276 -26.93 -12.36 10.22
N ALA A 277 -28.07 -12.45 10.92
CA ALA A 277 -29.36 -12.64 10.29
C ALA A 277 -29.81 -11.33 9.63
N ALA A 278 -29.80 -10.23 10.38
CA ALA A 278 -30.14 -8.91 9.85
C ALA A 278 -29.25 -8.51 8.68
N GLN A 279 -27.94 -8.79 8.76
CA GLN A 279 -27.03 -8.53 7.65
C GLN A 279 -27.33 -9.41 6.43
N PHE A 280 -27.68 -10.68 6.65
CA PHE A 280 -28.02 -11.57 5.55
C PHE A 280 -29.22 -11.05 4.79
N ASP A 281 -30.31 -10.73 5.49
CA ASP A 281 -31.52 -10.19 4.88
C ASP A 281 -31.25 -8.89 4.10
N GLU A 282 -30.44 -7.99 4.66
CA GLU A 282 -30.07 -6.74 4.00
C GLU A 282 -29.26 -6.96 2.71
N LEU A 283 -28.21 -7.79 2.76
CA LEU A 283 -27.27 -7.95 1.64
C LEU A 283 -27.81 -8.87 0.54
N THR A 284 -28.69 -9.80 0.90
CA THR A 284 -29.31 -10.75 -0.03
C THR A 284 -30.64 -10.27 -0.60
N ALA A 285 -31.15 -9.11 -0.15
CA ALA A 285 -32.37 -8.51 -0.65
C ALA A 285 -32.34 -8.36 -2.19
N GLY A 286 -33.31 -8.99 -2.86
CA GLY A 286 -33.46 -8.95 -4.31
C GLY A 286 -32.36 -9.68 -5.08
N LYS A 287 -31.68 -10.64 -4.46
CA LYS A 287 -30.75 -11.59 -5.11
C LYS A 287 -31.49 -12.88 -5.49
N ASP A 288 -30.99 -13.52 -6.54
CA ASP A 288 -31.50 -14.80 -7.03
C ASP A 288 -30.71 -15.96 -6.42
N TYR A 289 -29.39 -15.79 -6.30
CA TYR A 289 -28.51 -16.85 -5.81
C TYR A 289 -27.46 -16.36 -4.82
N PHE A 290 -27.05 -17.28 -3.94
CA PHE A 290 -25.85 -17.14 -3.12
C PHE A 290 -24.78 -18.12 -3.58
N LEU A 291 -23.65 -17.62 -4.08
CA LEU A 291 -22.53 -18.43 -4.54
C LEU A 291 -21.47 -18.58 -3.43
N VAL A 292 -21.03 -19.81 -3.16
CA VAL A 292 -19.88 -20.10 -2.30
C VAL A 292 -18.80 -20.80 -3.10
N THR A 293 -17.63 -20.17 -3.21
CA THR A 293 -16.39 -20.80 -3.71
C THR A 293 -15.29 -20.78 -2.66
N ALA A 294 -15.44 -19.99 -1.59
CA ALA A 294 -14.47 -19.84 -0.52
C ALA A 294 -14.91 -20.58 0.76
N PHE A 295 -14.95 -21.92 0.73
CA PHE A 295 -15.42 -22.74 1.86
C PHE A 295 -14.68 -22.51 3.17
N GLY A 296 -13.35 -22.29 3.12
CA GLY A 296 -12.59 -21.96 4.33
C GLY A 296 -12.99 -20.61 4.96
N GLN A 297 -13.64 -19.72 4.22
CA GLN A 297 -14.25 -18.50 4.77
C GLN A 297 -15.66 -18.76 5.29
N LEU A 298 -16.39 -19.71 4.71
CA LEU A 298 -17.69 -20.15 5.21
C LEU A 298 -17.54 -20.84 6.56
N ASP A 299 -16.53 -21.69 6.73
CA ASP A 299 -16.25 -22.38 8.00
C ASP A 299 -15.89 -21.43 9.14
N LYS A 300 -15.34 -20.24 8.80
CA LYS A 300 -15.09 -19.16 9.77
C LYS A 300 -16.35 -18.35 10.10
N GLN A 301 -17.46 -18.59 9.42
CA GLN A 301 -18.73 -17.87 9.57
C GLN A 301 -19.87 -18.86 9.87
N PRO A 302 -19.88 -19.50 11.06
CA PRO A 302 -20.88 -20.50 11.41
C PRO A 302 -22.32 -19.95 11.39
N GLY A 303 -22.51 -18.65 11.64
CA GLY A 303 -23.80 -17.99 11.50
C GLY A 303 -24.31 -18.00 10.05
N LEU A 304 -23.47 -17.62 9.09
CA LEU A 304 -23.80 -17.67 7.67
C LEU A 304 -24.05 -19.11 7.22
N LYS A 305 -23.20 -20.06 7.63
CA LYS A 305 -23.34 -21.48 7.27
C LYS A 305 -24.71 -22.02 7.67
N LYS A 306 -25.14 -21.76 8.91
CA LYS A 306 -26.48 -22.16 9.40
C LYS A 306 -27.63 -21.54 8.60
N ILE A 307 -27.46 -20.31 8.11
CA ILE A 307 -28.48 -19.66 7.26
C ILE A 307 -28.51 -20.33 5.88
N LEU A 308 -27.35 -20.53 5.24
CA LEU A 308 -27.29 -21.18 3.92
C LEU A 308 -27.79 -22.62 3.94
N ASP A 309 -27.61 -23.34 5.05
CA ASP A 309 -28.14 -24.70 5.24
C ASP A 309 -29.69 -24.75 5.19
N THR A 310 -30.40 -23.61 5.31
CA THR A 310 -31.87 -23.55 5.16
C THR A 310 -32.34 -23.33 3.73
N TYR A 311 -31.44 -23.01 2.79
CA TYR A 311 -31.77 -22.76 1.39
C TYR A 311 -31.45 -23.98 0.52
N PRO A 312 -32.27 -24.26 -0.52
CA PRO A 312 -31.98 -25.37 -1.41
C PRO A 312 -30.74 -25.09 -2.26
N ILE A 313 -30.01 -26.15 -2.59
CA ILE A 313 -28.87 -26.10 -3.49
C ILE A 313 -29.40 -26.18 -4.92
N ALA A 314 -29.20 -25.11 -5.70
CA ALA A 314 -29.52 -25.09 -7.11
C ALA A 314 -28.50 -25.92 -7.90
N ILE A 315 -27.21 -25.73 -7.61
CA ILE A 315 -26.10 -26.42 -8.26
C ILE A 315 -24.98 -26.65 -7.26
N GLU A 316 -24.44 -27.86 -7.28
CA GLU A 316 -23.19 -28.22 -6.61
C GLU A 316 -22.19 -28.68 -7.67
N GLY A 317 -21.05 -28.01 -7.75
CA GLY A 317 -19.97 -28.35 -8.66
C GLY A 317 -18.67 -28.65 -7.91
N ASP A 318 -17.64 -29.05 -8.64
CA ASP A 318 -16.33 -29.29 -8.03
C ASP A 318 -15.71 -27.96 -7.58
N GLY A 319 -15.77 -27.69 -6.28
CA GLY A 319 -15.21 -26.47 -5.67
C GLY A 319 -16.16 -25.27 -5.60
N TYR A 320 -17.47 -25.45 -5.81
CA TYR A 320 -18.46 -24.39 -5.55
C TYR A 320 -19.87 -24.92 -5.26
N ILE A 321 -20.66 -24.12 -4.53
CA ILE A 321 -22.09 -24.37 -4.29
C ILE A 321 -22.87 -23.09 -4.62
N LEU A 322 -23.98 -23.24 -5.34
CA LEU A 322 -24.94 -22.19 -5.64
C LEU A 322 -26.25 -22.49 -4.90
N TYR A 323 -26.59 -21.65 -3.93
CA TYR A 323 -27.86 -21.73 -3.19
C TYR A 323 -28.91 -20.86 -3.88
N ASP A 324 -30.14 -21.37 -3.98
CA ASP A 324 -31.29 -20.63 -4.47
C ASP A 324 -31.90 -19.80 -3.34
N LEU A 325 -31.98 -18.48 -3.53
CA LEU A 325 -32.55 -17.57 -2.54
C LEU A 325 -34.04 -17.31 -2.75
N ASN A 326 -34.61 -17.76 -3.88
CA ASN A 326 -36.03 -17.64 -4.22
C ASN A 326 -36.62 -19.03 -4.54
N PRO A 327 -36.73 -19.92 -3.52
CA PRO A 327 -37.13 -21.31 -3.70
C PRO A 327 -38.58 -21.52 -4.19
#